data_AF-A0A2M8TPI4-F1
#
_entry.id   AF-A0A2M8TPI4-F1
#
_cell.length_a   1.000
_cell.length_b   1.000
_cell.length_c   1.000
_cell.angle_alpha   90.00
_cell.angle_beta   90.00
_cell.angle_gamma   90.00
#
_symmetry.space_group_name_H-M   'P 1'
#
loop_
_entity.id
_entity.type
_entity.pdbx_description
1 polymer ?
#
loop_
_entity_poly.entity_id
_entity_poly.type
_entity_poly.pdbx_seq_one_letter_code
_entity_poly.pdbx_strand_id
1 'polypeptide(L)'
;MKKLRLIHLFLLLFLAIGMYATEPISGYFRIKNAHTRADGKQYVQVTGKYQAQPNQTVDAVKTQPGSVIQLEAKWDNANNRYIVTTLRSQGVDVINGYLLKAIEMVKNKIDQKLKDKLGTGEMYSKAKRDIEGILAQWDLDMHLEKTATQNGVEAYYAYATVPSMQPIVDYYNNSENLVKLGINYALSSYKDILDGLKHNNANEVWKAVEKYAVQLIIARFGADSDLAKVVKYYFDNDRINHGQTYYLMEGDHISKTEENGHGVNKYVEGEAKFDFCNNNTKDEVYGPELPAAGDAAKWFLEPVTNEAAHYFGVAPAEKMKGKNGKYFTSLYTDFPMKIVDNMNAYIVESIGTTGAQKGYAQCKKVASKGDVIPAGTPIVLECESTQSNANRLLPVADASPALANNILKGVFFDEPKASLEVSGKTVRVFNINPKATARNPLGFYRYKGATIKGNRAFLLIDANSSGAKLDGYDMEEEGTVNGIDEVTTTTVEIDANAVYYDLQGRRVDHPVRGIYIVNGKKVIIK
;
A
#
# COMPACT_ATOMS: atom_id res chain seq x y z
N MET A 1 35.70 -0.17 59.16
CA MET A 1 35.33 -1.50 58.60
C MET A 1 34.00 -2.07 59.13
N LYS A 2 32.94 -1.26 59.39
CA LYS A 2 31.55 -1.75 59.58
C LYS A 2 30.45 -0.86 58.97
N LYS A 3 30.82 0.11 58.12
CA LYS A 3 29.88 0.97 57.36
C LYS A 3 30.01 0.86 55.83
N LEU A 4 30.80 -0.11 55.34
CA LEU A 4 31.03 -0.32 53.89
C LEU A 4 30.39 -1.62 53.34
N ARG A 5 29.52 -2.27 54.12
CA ARG A 5 28.77 -3.48 53.72
C ARG A 5 27.26 -3.28 53.60
N LEU A 6 26.75 -2.07 53.84
CA LEU A 6 25.33 -1.73 53.63
C LEU A 6 25.06 -1.09 52.26
N ILE A 7 26.10 -0.56 51.60
CA ILE A 7 25.99 0.04 50.26
C ILE A 7 26.15 -1.01 49.14
N HIS A 8 26.80 -2.15 49.43
CA HIS A 8 26.90 -3.27 48.48
C HIS A 8 25.73 -4.26 48.54
N LEU A 9 24.78 -4.07 49.46
CA LEU A 9 23.52 -4.84 49.49
C LEU A 9 22.30 -4.03 48.99
N PHE A 10 22.46 -2.72 48.78
CA PHE A 10 21.45 -1.87 48.14
C PHE A 10 21.62 -1.75 46.62
N LEU A 11 22.72 -2.29 46.06
CA LEU A 11 22.96 -2.39 44.61
C LEU A 11 22.62 -3.77 44.01
N LEU A 12 22.03 -4.67 44.80
CA LEU A 12 21.61 -6.01 44.38
C LEU A 12 20.10 -6.26 44.62
N LEU A 13 19.32 -5.19 44.82
CA LEU A 13 17.87 -5.24 45.01
C LEU A 13 17.13 -4.09 44.31
N PHE A 14 17.69 -3.56 43.21
CA PHE A 14 16.85 -3.24 42.06
C PHE A 14 16.71 -4.52 41.24
N LEU A 15 15.85 -5.40 41.75
CA LEU A 15 15.11 -6.32 40.89
C LEU A 15 14.61 -5.51 39.70
N ALA A 16 14.92 -6.01 38.51
CA ALA A 16 14.48 -5.50 37.24
C ALA A 16 12.96 -5.29 37.27
N ILE A 17 12.53 -4.08 37.63
CA ILE A 17 11.41 -3.43 36.95
C ILE A 17 12.07 -2.61 35.85
N GLY A 18 12.79 -3.31 34.95
CA GLY A 18 12.67 -2.89 33.58
C GLY A 18 11.19 -3.04 33.29
N MET A 19 10.45 -1.93 33.23
CA MET A 19 9.41 -1.84 32.22
C MET A 19 10.06 -2.48 30.99
N TYR A 20 9.61 -3.67 30.61
CA TYR A 20 9.85 -4.12 29.25
C TYR A 20 9.28 -2.98 28.42
N ALA A 21 10.14 -2.12 27.90
CA ALA A 21 9.71 -1.08 27.00
C ALA A 21 9.14 -1.86 25.83
N THR A 22 7.81 -1.95 25.76
CA THR A 22 7.14 -2.69 24.71
C THR A 22 7.60 -2.06 23.41
N GLU A 23 8.33 -2.83 22.59
CA GLU A 23 8.97 -2.28 21.40
C GLU A 23 7.89 -1.72 20.44
N PRO A 24 8.18 -0.60 19.75
CA PRO A 24 7.29 -0.11 18.71
C PRO A 24 7.11 -1.18 17.65
N ILE A 25 5.91 -1.26 17.08
CA ILE A 25 5.65 -2.12 15.92
C ILE A 25 6.13 -1.35 14.70
N SER A 26 7.04 -1.94 13.92
CA SER A 26 7.61 -1.31 12.73
C SER A 26 7.95 -2.36 11.68
N GLY A 27 7.59 -2.08 10.42
CA GLY A 27 7.94 -2.92 9.28
C GLY A 27 6.75 -3.32 8.41
N TYR A 28 6.91 -4.44 7.71
CA TYR A 28 5.95 -4.94 6.72
C TYR A 28 5.32 -6.24 7.21
N PHE A 29 3.99 -6.27 7.21
CA PHE A 29 3.21 -7.36 7.76
C PHE A 29 2.14 -7.82 6.77
N ARG A 30 1.72 -9.07 6.95
CA ARG A 30 0.41 -9.55 6.57
C ARG A 30 -0.50 -9.48 7.79
N ILE A 31 -1.71 -8.97 7.60
CA ILE A 31 -2.74 -8.95 8.63
C ILE A 31 -3.66 -10.13 8.37
N LYS A 32 -3.81 -10.98 9.38
CA LYS A 32 -4.60 -12.21 9.31
C LYS A 32 -5.64 -12.22 10.42
N ASN A 33 -6.89 -12.54 10.11
CA ASN A 33 -7.91 -12.73 11.13
C ASN A 33 -7.66 -14.02 11.93
N ALA A 34 -7.91 -13.99 13.24
CA ALA A 34 -7.68 -15.15 14.10
C ALA A 34 -8.78 -16.21 14.01
N HIS A 35 -10.00 -15.83 13.59
CA HIS A 35 -11.10 -16.76 13.35
C HIS A 35 -10.82 -17.62 12.12
N THR A 36 -10.91 -18.94 12.29
CA THR A 36 -10.60 -19.90 11.23
C THR A 36 -11.84 -20.18 10.39
N ARG A 37 -11.82 -19.69 9.15
CA ARG A 37 -12.88 -19.87 8.17
C ARG A 37 -12.74 -21.17 7.40
N ALA A 38 -13.86 -21.77 7.02
CA ALA A 38 -13.90 -22.99 6.22
C ALA A 38 -13.30 -22.79 4.81
N ASP A 39 -13.41 -21.58 4.25
CA ASP A 39 -12.85 -21.24 2.93
C ASP A 39 -11.35 -20.85 2.98
N GLY A 40 -10.76 -20.80 4.18
CA GLY A 40 -9.36 -20.44 4.41
C GLY A 40 -9.02 -18.97 4.09
N LYS A 41 -10.01 -18.12 3.79
CA LYS A 41 -9.80 -16.70 3.54
C LYS A 41 -9.72 -15.97 4.88
N GLN A 42 -8.56 -15.41 5.20
CA GLN A 42 -8.34 -14.73 6.48
C GLN A 42 -7.42 -13.52 6.35
N TYR A 43 -6.73 -13.39 5.22
CA TYR A 43 -5.70 -12.39 5.03
C TYR A 43 -6.25 -11.15 4.36
N VAL A 44 -5.87 -10.00 4.90
CA VAL A 44 -6.25 -8.70 4.37
C VAL A 44 -5.55 -8.45 3.03
N GLN A 45 -6.32 -8.02 2.05
CA GLN A 45 -5.82 -7.45 0.81
C GLN A 45 -6.45 -6.09 0.55
N VAL A 46 -5.61 -5.09 0.30
CA VAL A 46 -6.01 -3.77 -0.20
C VAL A 46 -6.18 -3.87 -1.72
N THR A 47 -7.39 -3.58 -2.20
CA THR A 47 -7.77 -3.70 -3.62
C THR A 47 -8.19 -2.38 -4.25
N GLY A 48 -8.36 -1.33 -3.43
CA GLY A 48 -8.74 -0.02 -3.91
C GLY A 48 -8.42 1.08 -2.89
N LYS A 49 -8.61 2.33 -3.32
CA LYS A 49 -8.29 3.51 -2.52
C LYS A 49 -8.96 3.53 -1.13
N TYR A 50 -10.18 3.01 -1.05
CA TYR A 50 -10.97 2.91 0.17
C TYR A 50 -11.53 1.48 0.35
N GLN A 51 -10.82 0.48 -0.18
CA GLN A 51 -11.28 -0.90 -0.21
C GLN A 51 -10.16 -1.85 0.22
N ALA A 52 -10.43 -2.59 1.28
CA ALA A 52 -9.64 -3.73 1.72
C ALA A 52 -10.59 -4.75 2.34
N GLN A 53 -10.27 -6.05 2.24
CA GLN A 53 -11.04 -7.12 2.88
C GLN A 53 -10.14 -8.29 3.30
N PRO A 54 -10.47 -9.04 4.36
CA PRO A 54 -9.76 -10.25 4.81
C PRO A 54 -10.05 -11.48 3.92
N ASN A 55 -10.05 -11.30 2.59
CA ASN A 55 -10.61 -12.27 1.65
C ASN A 55 -9.56 -13.15 0.93
N GLN A 56 -8.30 -13.14 1.39
CA GLN A 56 -7.22 -13.94 0.80
C GLN A 56 -6.89 -15.18 1.62
N THR A 57 -6.51 -16.26 0.90
CA THR A 57 -5.96 -17.48 1.50
C THR A 57 -4.46 -17.35 1.77
N VAL A 58 -3.92 -18.25 2.59
CA VAL A 58 -2.48 -18.33 2.93
C VAL A 58 -1.56 -18.49 1.71
N ASP A 59 -2.04 -19.06 0.61
CA ASP A 59 -1.23 -19.22 -0.60
C ASP A 59 -1.38 -18.04 -1.56
N ALA A 60 -2.59 -17.49 -1.70
CA ALA A 60 -2.83 -16.34 -2.58
C ALA A 60 -2.01 -15.12 -2.10
N VAL A 61 -2.04 -14.85 -0.80
CA VAL A 61 -1.38 -13.72 -0.12
C VAL A 61 0.14 -13.67 -0.33
N LYS A 62 0.78 -14.77 -0.71
CA LYS A 62 2.23 -14.81 -0.99
C LYS A 62 2.64 -14.07 -2.25
N THR A 63 1.68 -13.77 -3.14
CA THR A 63 1.94 -13.13 -4.44
C THR A 63 1.13 -11.86 -4.67
N GLN A 64 0.33 -11.42 -3.69
CA GLN A 64 -0.49 -10.21 -3.79
C GLN A 64 0.21 -9.01 -3.13
N PRO A 65 0.66 -7.99 -3.89
CA PRO A 65 1.27 -6.81 -3.31
C PRO A 65 0.35 -6.08 -2.32
N GLY A 66 -0.96 -6.09 -2.55
CA GLY A 66 -1.94 -5.46 -1.66
C GLY A 66 -2.11 -6.14 -0.30
N SER A 67 -1.44 -7.27 -0.07
CA SER A 67 -1.41 -7.93 1.24
C SER A 67 -0.18 -7.58 2.08
N VAL A 68 0.81 -6.92 1.48
CA VAL A 68 1.98 -6.40 2.19
C VAL A 68 1.61 -5.02 2.71
N ILE A 69 1.54 -4.90 4.02
CA ILE A 69 1.06 -3.70 4.71
C ILE A 69 2.21 -3.17 5.57
N GLN A 70 2.62 -1.93 5.32
CA GLN A 70 3.50 -1.21 6.22
C GLN A 70 2.70 -0.78 7.46
N LEU A 71 3.19 -1.15 8.63
CA LEU A 71 2.59 -0.79 9.91
C LEU A 71 3.66 -0.18 10.81
N GLU A 72 3.39 1.04 11.25
CA GLU A 72 4.16 1.71 12.29
C GLU A 72 3.20 2.03 13.45
N ALA A 73 3.55 1.62 14.67
CA ALA A 73 2.76 1.92 15.85
C ALA A 73 3.66 2.21 17.07
N LYS A 74 3.35 3.31 17.77
CA LYS A 74 4.05 3.72 18.99
C LYS A 74 3.33 3.16 20.21
N TRP A 75 4.09 2.72 21.21
CA TRP A 75 3.53 2.27 22.47
C TRP A 75 3.08 3.46 23.33
N ASP A 76 1.85 3.42 23.82
CA ASP A 76 1.27 4.35 24.78
C ASP A 76 1.23 3.71 26.17
N ASN A 77 2.21 4.09 27.00
CA ASN A 77 2.33 3.60 28.38
C ASN A 77 1.12 3.95 29.25
N ALA A 78 0.44 5.08 28.99
CA ALA A 78 -0.63 5.55 29.86
C ALA A 78 -1.88 4.68 29.75
N ASN A 79 -2.16 4.17 28.54
CA ASN A 79 -3.35 3.37 28.24
C ASN A 79 -3.03 1.91 27.89
N ASN A 80 -1.77 1.48 27.99
CA ASN A 80 -1.31 0.11 27.74
C ASN A 80 -1.73 -0.42 26.35
N ARG A 81 -1.56 0.41 25.32
CA ARG A 81 -1.97 0.13 23.94
C ARG A 81 -0.97 0.73 22.95
N TYR A 82 -1.09 0.37 21.68
CA TYR A 82 -0.36 1.01 20.60
C TYR A 82 -1.23 2.03 19.89
N ILE A 83 -0.64 3.18 19.54
CA ILE A 83 -1.23 4.16 18.64
C ILE A 83 -0.63 3.94 17.25
N VAL A 84 -1.47 3.66 16.27
CA VAL A 84 -1.06 3.43 14.88
C VAL A 84 -0.70 4.76 14.23
N THR A 85 0.54 4.90 13.79
CA THR A 85 1.05 6.13 13.16
C THR A 85 1.17 6.00 11.64
N THR A 86 1.27 4.78 11.12
CA THR A 86 1.27 4.49 9.68
C THR A 86 0.55 3.17 9.44
N LEU A 87 -0.39 3.18 8.50
CA LEU A 87 -1.01 1.98 7.97
C LEU A 87 -1.12 2.15 6.46
N ARG A 88 -0.16 1.55 5.73
CA ARG A 88 0.05 1.84 4.31
C ARG A 88 0.17 0.60 3.46
N SER A 89 -0.52 0.58 2.33
CA SER A 89 -0.33 -0.39 1.25
C SER A 89 -0.86 0.18 -0.06
N GLN A 90 -0.32 -0.26 -1.20
CA GLN A 90 -0.77 0.14 -2.53
C GLN A 90 -0.80 1.66 -2.76
N GLY A 91 0.13 2.38 -2.15
CA GLY A 91 0.22 3.84 -2.25
C GLY A 91 -0.86 4.59 -1.45
N VAL A 92 -1.63 3.86 -0.64
CA VAL A 92 -2.65 4.41 0.26
C VAL A 92 -2.12 4.35 1.68
N ASP A 93 -2.00 5.51 2.33
CA ASP A 93 -1.74 5.62 3.77
C ASP A 93 -3.03 6.09 4.45
N VAL A 94 -3.65 5.22 5.25
CA VAL A 94 -4.94 5.50 5.88
C VAL A 94 -4.79 6.55 6.99
N ILE A 95 -3.68 6.53 7.72
CA ILE A 95 -3.46 7.44 8.86
C ILE A 95 -3.07 8.82 8.34
N ASN A 96 -1.93 8.91 7.63
CA ASN A 96 -1.37 10.19 7.21
C ASN A 96 -2.04 10.74 5.95
N GLY A 97 -2.56 9.85 5.10
CA GLY A 97 -3.20 10.22 3.85
C GLY A 97 -4.67 10.61 4.02
N TYR A 98 -5.40 10.00 4.95
CA TYR A 98 -6.85 10.20 5.10
C TYR A 98 -7.27 10.71 6.48
N LEU A 99 -6.99 9.98 7.56
CA LEU A 99 -7.48 10.30 8.90
C LEU A 99 -6.98 11.67 9.38
N LEU A 100 -5.66 11.85 9.43
CA LEU A 100 -5.07 13.11 9.90
C LEU A 100 -5.43 14.28 8.99
N LYS A 101 -5.46 14.08 7.66
CA LYS A 101 -5.92 15.12 6.72
C LYS A 101 -7.39 15.49 6.91
N ALA A 102 -8.25 14.52 7.22
CA ALA A 102 -9.66 14.79 7.50
C ALA A 102 -9.83 15.61 8.79
N ILE A 103 -9.12 15.23 9.86
CA ILE A 103 -9.09 15.97 11.12
C ILE A 103 -8.57 17.39 10.90
N GLU A 104 -7.47 17.54 10.16
CA GLU A 104 -6.89 18.85 9.81
C GLU A 104 -7.88 19.70 9.01
N MET A 105 -8.55 19.13 8.01
CA MET A 105 -9.58 19.84 7.24
C MET A 105 -10.73 20.33 8.14
N VAL A 106 -11.16 19.53 9.10
CA VAL A 106 -12.20 19.92 10.07
C VAL A 106 -11.71 21.07 10.95
N LYS A 107 -10.52 20.93 11.56
CA LYS A 107 -9.90 21.96 12.41
C LYS A 107 -9.75 23.28 11.65
N ASN A 108 -9.24 23.23 10.42
CA ASN A 108 -9.05 24.41 9.57
C ASN A 108 -10.39 25.07 9.20
N LYS A 109 -11.42 24.28 8.89
CA LYS A 109 -12.77 24.82 8.61
C LYS A 109 -13.38 25.49 9.83
N ILE A 110 -13.24 24.91 11.02
CA ILE A 110 -13.73 25.52 12.26
C ILE A 110 -12.97 26.83 12.51
N ASP A 111 -11.64 26.82 12.44
CA ASP A 111 -10.80 28.01 12.63
C ASP A 111 -11.16 29.13 11.64
N GLN A 112 -11.37 28.79 10.36
CA GLN A 112 -11.82 29.73 9.34
C GLN A 112 -13.20 30.31 9.69
N LYS A 113 -14.16 29.47 10.07
CA LYS A 113 -15.50 29.94 10.46
C LYS A 113 -15.48 30.84 11.70
N LEU A 114 -14.61 30.53 12.67
CA LEU A 114 -14.39 31.40 13.82
C LEU A 114 -13.83 32.75 13.38
N LYS A 115 -12.81 32.78 12.49
CA LYS A 115 -12.24 34.02 11.96
C LYS A 115 -13.27 34.85 11.19
N ASP A 116 -14.04 34.22 10.31
CA ASP A 116 -15.07 34.89 9.51
C ASP A 116 -16.15 35.56 10.38
N LYS A 117 -16.42 35.02 11.58
CA LYS A 117 -17.48 35.49 12.47
C LYS A 117 -17.00 36.39 13.61
N LEU A 118 -15.79 36.17 14.11
CA LEU A 118 -15.26 36.82 15.33
C LEU A 118 -14.03 37.68 15.04
N GLY A 119 -13.53 37.71 13.80
CA GLY A 119 -12.27 38.34 13.45
C GLY A 119 -11.08 37.57 14.05
N THR A 120 -10.02 38.30 14.40
CA THR A 120 -8.78 37.73 14.97
C THR A 120 -8.47 38.22 16.39
N GLY A 121 -9.45 38.85 17.05
CA GLY A 121 -9.29 39.45 18.38
C GLY A 121 -9.39 38.47 19.55
N GLU A 122 -9.55 39.02 20.76
CA GLU A 122 -9.63 38.24 22.01
C GLU A 122 -10.79 37.22 22.01
N MET A 123 -11.94 37.60 21.44
CA MET A 123 -13.12 36.74 21.36
C MET A 123 -12.87 35.51 20.47
N TYR A 124 -12.20 35.68 19.32
CA TYR A 124 -11.73 34.57 18.48
C TYR A 124 -10.77 33.67 19.25
N SER A 125 -9.79 34.27 19.94
CA SER A 125 -8.79 33.51 20.70
C SER A 125 -9.41 32.68 21.81
N LYS A 126 -10.43 33.22 22.51
CA LYS A 126 -11.18 32.47 23.52
C LYS A 126 -11.96 31.31 22.90
N ALA A 127 -12.76 31.58 21.86
CA ALA A 127 -13.57 30.55 21.20
C ALA A 127 -12.71 29.41 20.62
N LYS A 128 -11.56 29.76 20.05
CA LYS A 128 -10.59 28.78 19.56
C LYS A 128 -10.07 27.88 20.68
N ARG A 129 -9.61 28.46 21.79
CA ARG A 129 -9.14 27.68 22.96
C ARG A 129 -10.22 26.75 23.51
N ASP A 130 -11.46 27.24 23.61
CA ASP A 130 -12.57 26.44 24.14
C ASP A 130 -12.85 25.22 23.23
N ILE A 131 -12.87 25.42 21.89
CA ILE A 131 -13.03 24.32 20.94
C ILE A 131 -11.83 23.37 20.94
N GLU A 132 -10.60 23.88 20.98
CA GLU A 132 -9.41 23.05 21.07
C GLU A 132 -9.42 22.19 22.35
N GLY A 133 -9.91 22.72 23.47
CA GLY A 133 -10.11 21.98 24.72
C GLY A 133 -11.17 20.88 24.61
N ILE A 134 -12.22 21.06 23.82
CA ILE A 134 -13.19 20.00 23.51
C ILE A 134 -12.54 18.94 22.62
N LEU A 135 -11.88 19.34 21.53
CA LEU A 135 -11.24 18.40 20.60
C LEU A 135 -10.12 17.60 21.26
N ALA A 136 -9.43 18.16 22.25
CA ALA A 136 -8.41 17.46 23.02
C ALA A 136 -8.96 16.33 23.91
N GLN A 137 -10.27 16.35 24.21
CA GLN A 137 -10.94 15.26 24.93
C GLN A 137 -11.38 14.13 23.99
N TRP A 138 -11.27 14.32 22.67
CA TRP A 138 -11.62 13.32 21.68
C TRP A 138 -10.42 12.46 21.33
N ASP A 139 -10.53 11.16 21.58
CA ASP A 139 -9.60 10.16 21.05
C ASP A 139 -9.94 9.92 19.58
N LEU A 140 -9.12 10.47 18.69
CA LEU A 140 -9.28 10.39 17.23
C LEU A 140 -8.27 9.44 16.57
N ASP A 141 -7.48 8.73 17.38
CA ASP A 141 -6.44 7.84 16.92
C ASP A 141 -7.01 6.42 16.63
N MET A 142 -6.26 5.65 15.85
CA MET A 142 -6.47 4.21 15.70
C MET A 142 -5.52 3.46 16.62
N HIS A 143 -6.03 2.42 17.28
CA HIS A 143 -5.30 1.71 18.32
C HIS A 143 -5.14 0.23 18.01
N LEU A 144 -4.06 -0.36 18.52
CA LEU A 144 -3.90 -1.81 18.67
C LEU A 144 -3.72 -2.15 20.14
N GLU A 145 -4.41 -3.18 20.61
CA GLU A 145 -4.29 -3.68 21.98
C GLU A 145 -3.98 -5.17 21.99
N LYS A 146 -2.97 -5.56 22.78
CA LYS A 146 -2.55 -6.95 22.89
C LYS A 146 -3.65 -7.78 23.53
N THR A 147 -3.91 -8.95 22.96
CA THR A 147 -4.89 -9.92 23.44
C THR A 147 -4.40 -11.34 23.14
N ALA A 148 -5.21 -12.34 23.44
CA ALA A 148 -4.95 -13.72 23.07
C ALA A 148 -6.18 -14.37 22.45
N THR A 149 -5.98 -15.30 21.51
CA THR A 149 -7.06 -16.16 21.00
C THR A 149 -7.61 -17.07 22.08
N GLN A 150 -8.72 -17.78 21.81
CA GLN A 150 -9.25 -18.78 22.73
C GLN A 150 -8.21 -19.85 23.13
N ASN A 151 -7.25 -20.13 22.24
CA ASN A 151 -6.16 -21.07 22.46
C ASN A 151 -4.89 -20.45 23.06
N GLY A 152 -4.93 -19.18 23.48
CA GLY A 152 -3.80 -18.51 24.14
C GLY A 152 -2.70 -17.98 23.21
N VAL A 153 -2.95 -17.91 21.90
CA VAL A 153 -1.98 -17.34 20.94
C VAL A 153 -2.07 -15.81 20.97
N GLU A 154 -0.94 -15.11 21.10
CA GLU A 154 -0.88 -13.64 21.08
C GLU A 154 -1.52 -13.09 19.79
N ALA A 155 -2.42 -12.13 19.95
CA ALA A 155 -3.12 -11.44 18.88
C ALA A 155 -3.35 -9.98 19.25
N TYR A 156 -3.99 -9.22 18.36
CA TYR A 156 -4.29 -7.81 18.55
C TYR A 156 -5.78 -7.55 18.31
N TYR A 157 -6.38 -6.76 19.19
CA TYR A 157 -7.57 -6.00 18.87
C TYR A 157 -7.15 -4.75 18.09
N ALA A 158 -7.85 -4.44 17.01
CA ALA A 158 -7.72 -3.16 16.30
C ALA A 158 -9.01 -2.36 16.49
N TYR A 159 -8.92 -1.12 16.98
CA TYR A 159 -10.12 -0.37 17.32
C TYR A 159 -9.97 1.15 17.15
N ALA A 160 -11.11 1.82 17.12
CA ALA A 160 -11.22 3.27 17.21
C ALA A 160 -12.41 3.65 18.12
N THR A 161 -12.37 4.85 18.67
CA THR A 161 -13.42 5.38 19.53
C THR A 161 -14.20 6.45 18.80
N VAL A 162 -15.53 6.33 18.79
CA VAL A 162 -16.38 7.44 18.39
C VAL A 162 -16.42 8.41 19.56
N PRO A 163 -15.99 9.68 19.39
CA PRO A 163 -15.91 10.59 20.52
C PRO A 163 -17.27 10.83 21.17
N SER A 164 -17.28 11.06 22.49
CA SER A 164 -18.52 11.46 23.16
C SER A 164 -18.94 12.87 22.75
N MET A 165 -20.23 13.07 22.51
CA MET A 165 -20.81 14.41 22.30
C MET A 165 -21.04 15.16 23.61
N GLN A 166 -20.88 14.50 24.77
CA GLN A 166 -21.12 15.10 26.09
C GLN A 166 -20.28 16.37 26.34
N PRO A 167 -18.97 16.44 26.02
CA PRO A 167 -18.19 17.66 26.23
C PRO A 167 -18.74 18.89 25.49
N ILE A 168 -19.36 18.70 24.31
CA ILE A 168 -20.00 19.80 23.57
C ILE A 168 -21.28 20.24 24.28
N VAL A 169 -22.09 19.27 24.74
CA VAL A 169 -23.32 19.53 25.48
C VAL A 169 -23.02 20.26 26.79
N ASP A 170 -22.03 19.80 27.56
CA ASP A 170 -21.60 20.41 28.81
C ASP A 170 -21.08 21.81 28.58
N TYR A 171 -20.27 22.03 27.53
CA TYR A 171 -19.80 23.36 27.16
C TYR A 171 -20.96 24.31 26.87
N TYR A 172 -21.94 23.89 26.07
CA TYR A 172 -23.12 24.70 25.80
C TYR A 172 -23.88 25.04 27.08
N ASN A 173 -24.17 24.04 27.92
CA ASN A 173 -25.02 24.23 29.10
C ASN A 173 -24.35 25.00 30.24
N ASN A 174 -23.04 24.91 30.38
CA ASN A 174 -22.25 25.66 31.35
C ASN A 174 -21.83 27.06 30.86
N SER A 175 -22.07 27.39 29.59
CA SER A 175 -21.76 28.70 29.03
C SER A 175 -22.72 29.80 29.51
N GLU A 176 -22.19 31.02 29.61
CA GLU A 176 -22.98 32.23 29.91
C GLU A 176 -24.05 32.50 28.84
N ASN A 177 -25.11 33.22 29.22
CA ASN A 177 -26.25 33.50 28.33
C ASN A 177 -25.86 34.19 27.01
N LEU A 178 -24.88 35.10 27.05
CA LEU A 178 -24.37 35.77 25.84
C LEU A 178 -23.67 34.78 24.89
N VAL A 179 -22.91 33.84 25.43
CA VAL A 179 -22.23 32.79 24.64
C VAL A 179 -23.27 31.84 24.04
N LYS A 180 -24.27 31.41 24.82
CA LYS A 180 -25.39 30.59 24.33
C LYS A 180 -26.14 31.26 23.18
N LEU A 181 -26.42 32.57 23.29
CA LEU A 181 -27.09 33.33 22.23
C LEU A 181 -26.27 33.32 20.93
N GLY A 182 -24.94 33.48 21.03
CA GLY A 182 -24.02 33.37 19.89
C GLY A 182 -24.03 31.99 19.25
N ILE A 183 -24.00 30.92 20.06
CA ILE A 183 -24.09 29.53 19.57
C ILE A 183 -25.43 29.28 18.87
N ASN A 184 -26.54 29.74 19.46
CA ASN A 184 -27.88 29.59 18.88
C ASN A 184 -27.95 30.24 17.48
N TYR A 185 -27.36 31.43 17.33
CA TYR A 185 -27.31 32.12 16.03
C TYR A 185 -26.43 31.36 15.03
N ALA A 186 -25.25 30.90 15.44
CA ALA A 186 -24.32 30.17 14.59
C ALA A 186 -24.88 28.82 14.09
N LEU A 187 -25.66 28.14 14.93
CA LEU A 187 -26.30 26.86 14.61
C LEU A 187 -27.74 27.00 14.09
N SER A 188 -28.18 28.20 13.73
CA SER A 188 -29.54 28.44 13.23
C SER A 188 -29.89 27.61 11.99
N SER A 189 -28.91 27.31 11.13
CA SER A 189 -29.06 26.41 9.97
C SER A 189 -28.92 24.91 10.31
N TYR A 190 -28.53 24.59 11.55
CA TYR A 190 -28.32 23.23 12.06
C TYR A 190 -29.25 22.97 13.25
N LYS A 191 -30.56 23.15 13.03
CA LYS A 191 -31.58 23.14 14.08
C LYS A 191 -31.53 21.86 14.94
N ASP A 192 -31.31 20.70 14.32
CA ASP A 192 -31.30 19.42 15.03
C ASP A 192 -30.14 19.32 16.03
N ILE A 193 -28.96 19.85 15.69
CA ILE A 193 -27.82 19.94 16.63
C ILE A 193 -28.19 20.89 17.77
N LEU A 194 -28.74 22.05 17.43
CA LEU A 194 -29.11 23.07 18.42
C LEU A 194 -30.18 22.57 19.41
N ASP A 195 -31.17 21.82 18.93
CA ASP A 195 -32.20 21.22 19.77
C ASP A 195 -31.57 20.23 20.76
N GLY A 196 -30.71 19.32 20.29
CA GLY A 196 -30.01 18.37 21.16
C GLY A 196 -29.16 19.05 22.24
N LEU A 197 -28.49 20.16 21.91
CA LEU A 197 -27.75 20.97 22.89
C LEU A 197 -28.68 21.56 23.97
N LYS A 198 -29.81 22.14 23.56
CA LYS A 198 -30.81 22.73 24.47
C LYS A 198 -31.50 21.71 25.36
N HIS A 199 -31.71 20.50 24.85
CA HIS A 199 -32.26 19.39 25.63
C HIS A 199 -31.24 18.74 26.56
N ASN A 200 -29.98 19.20 26.55
CA ASN A 200 -28.89 18.58 27.30
C ASN A 200 -28.73 17.08 26.97
N ASN A 201 -28.88 16.72 25.68
CA ASN A 201 -28.94 15.34 25.22
C ASN A 201 -27.87 15.05 24.15
N ALA A 202 -26.80 14.36 24.55
CA ALA A 202 -25.70 14.00 23.67
C ALA A 202 -26.10 13.02 22.54
N ASN A 203 -27.10 12.15 22.77
CA ASN A 203 -27.60 11.24 21.76
C ASN A 203 -28.33 12.00 20.63
N GLU A 204 -29.11 13.04 20.97
CA GLU A 204 -29.76 13.89 19.98
C GLU A 204 -28.74 14.68 19.15
N VAL A 205 -27.69 15.21 19.81
CA VAL A 205 -26.58 15.87 19.10
C VAL A 205 -25.90 14.89 18.14
N TRP A 206 -25.64 13.66 18.58
CA TRP A 206 -25.02 12.62 17.75
C TRP A 206 -25.88 12.27 16.53
N LYS A 207 -27.18 12.00 16.71
CA LYS A 207 -28.12 11.72 15.61
C LYS A 207 -28.16 12.84 14.57
N ALA A 208 -28.08 14.09 15.03
CA ALA A 208 -28.00 15.24 14.13
C ALA A 208 -26.66 15.26 13.37
N VAL A 209 -25.53 14.97 14.03
CA VAL A 209 -24.22 14.88 13.38
C VAL A 209 -24.19 13.80 12.31
N GLU A 210 -24.74 12.60 12.58
CA GLU A 210 -24.85 11.50 11.62
C GLU A 210 -25.59 11.93 10.34
N LYS A 211 -26.77 12.55 10.52
CA LYS A 211 -27.59 13.08 9.43
C LYS A 211 -26.79 14.02 8.53
N TYR A 212 -26.12 15.02 9.10
CA TYR A 212 -25.35 15.99 8.32
C TYR A 212 -24.07 15.40 7.73
N ALA A 213 -23.43 14.44 8.41
CA ALA A 213 -22.25 13.75 7.90
C ALA A 213 -22.58 12.92 6.65
N VAL A 214 -23.67 12.15 6.67
CA VAL A 214 -24.12 11.37 5.49
C VAL A 214 -24.44 12.29 4.31
N GLN A 215 -25.13 13.40 4.55
CA GLN A 215 -25.42 14.38 3.48
C GLN A 215 -24.13 14.90 2.83
N LEU A 216 -23.11 15.23 3.62
CA LEU A 216 -21.83 15.71 3.10
C LEU A 216 -21.05 14.62 2.35
N ILE A 217 -21.08 13.38 2.84
CA ILE A 217 -20.44 12.24 2.17
C ILE A 217 -21.12 11.97 0.83
N ILE A 218 -22.45 11.91 0.78
CA ILE A 218 -23.22 11.73 -0.45
C ILE A 218 -22.95 12.88 -1.43
N ALA A 219 -22.95 14.13 -0.96
CA ALA A 219 -22.67 15.28 -1.81
C ALA A 219 -21.26 15.26 -2.41
N ARG A 220 -20.28 14.69 -1.69
CA ARG A 220 -18.88 14.63 -2.12
C ARG A 220 -18.55 13.44 -3.02
N PHE A 221 -19.05 12.25 -2.68
CA PHE A 221 -18.67 10.99 -3.31
C PHE A 221 -19.78 10.40 -4.20
N GLY A 222 -20.98 10.94 -4.14
CA GLY A 222 -22.17 10.36 -4.75
C GLY A 222 -22.81 9.29 -3.87
N ALA A 223 -24.14 9.21 -3.94
CA ALA A 223 -24.93 8.25 -3.16
C ALA A 223 -24.57 6.79 -3.47
N ASP A 224 -24.13 6.52 -4.71
CA ASP A 224 -23.79 5.18 -5.17
C ASP A 224 -22.37 4.73 -4.84
N SER A 225 -21.54 5.61 -4.27
CA SER A 225 -20.18 5.23 -3.87
C SER A 225 -20.21 4.22 -2.72
N ASP A 226 -19.26 3.28 -2.72
CA ASP A 226 -19.15 2.25 -1.67
C ASP A 226 -19.01 2.89 -0.28
N LEU A 227 -18.24 3.98 -0.17
CA LEU A 227 -18.10 4.72 1.08
C LEU A 227 -19.44 5.29 1.58
N ALA A 228 -20.23 5.91 0.70
CA ALA A 228 -21.53 6.44 1.09
C ALA A 228 -22.50 5.34 1.51
N LYS A 229 -22.52 4.22 0.77
CA LYS A 229 -23.37 3.05 1.08
C LYS A 229 -23.01 2.44 2.43
N VAL A 230 -21.73 2.22 2.69
CA VAL A 230 -21.25 1.67 3.97
C VAL A 230 -21.64 2.60 5.12
N VAL A 231 -21.27 3.89 5.07
CA VAL A 231 -21.57 4.82 6.16
C VAL A 231 -23.07 4.93 6.40
N LYS A 232 -23.87 5.01 5.31
CA LYS A 232 -25.34 5.08 5.42
C LYS A 232 -25.90 3.81 6.08
N TYR A 233 -25.43 2.62 5.71
CA TYR A 233 -25.88 1.37 6.32
C TYR A 233 -25.68 1.37 7.84
N TYR A 234 -24.50 1.77 8.31
CA TYR A 234 -24.22 1.78 9.75
C TYR A 234 -25.10 2.79 10.51
N PHE A 235 -25.35 3.97 9.95
CA PHE A 235 -26.20 4.98 10.60
C PHE A 235 -27.69 4.64 10.53
N ASP A 236 -28.19 4.13 9.40
CA ASP A 236 -29.60 3.72 9.25
C ASP A 236 -29.99 2.61 10.24
N ASN A 237 -29.02 1.81 10.69
CA ASN A 237 -29.21 0.70 11.61
C ASN A 237 -28.76 1.02 13.04
N ASP A 238 -28.55 2.30 13.39
CA ASP A 238 -28.11 2.76 14.72
C ASP A 238 -26.89 1.98 15.28
N ARG A 239 -25.99 1.54 14.38
CA ARG A 239 -24.84 0.69 14.75
C ARG A 239 -23.71 1.48 15.41
N ILE A 240 -23.61 2.78 15.11
CA ILE A 240 -22.52 3.66 15.55
C ILE A 240 -23.06 4.67 16.56
N ASN A 241 -22.47 4.71 17.75
CA ASN A 241 -22.94 5.51 18.87
C ASN A 241 -21.77 6.31 19.46
N HIS A 242 -22.04 7.54 19.89
CA HIS A 242 -21.02 8.39 20.49
C HIS A 242 -20.51 7.83 21.84
N GLY A 243 -19.23 8.05 22.13
CA GLY A 243 -18.59 7.60 23.37
C GLY A 243 -18.40 6.09 23.46
N GLN A 244 -18.49 5.37 22.35
CA GLN A 244 -18.30 3.92 22.27
C GLN A 244 -17.04 3.57 21.48
N THR A 245 -16.41 2.45 21.85
CA THR A 245 -15.26 1.91 21.13
C THR A 245 -15.71 0.77 20.23
N TYR A 246 -15.20 0.78 19.00
CA TYR A 246 -15.54 -0.16 17.95
C TYR A 246 -14.29 -0.93 17.53
N TYR A 247 -14.39 -2.25 17.62
CA TYR A 247 -13.34 -3.21 17.32
C TYR A 247 -13.58 -3.77 15.94
N LEU A 248 -12.53 -3.76 15.11
CA LEU A 248 -12.55 -4.36 13.80
C LEU A 248 -12.73 -5.87 13.95
N MET A 249 -13.75 -6.41 13.27
CA MET A 249 -13.96 -7.84 13.15
C MET A 249 -14.05 -8.25 11.69
N GLU A 250 -13.87 -9.54 11.47
CA GLU A 250 -14.20 -10.18 10.20
C GLU A 250 -15.58 -10.84 10.32
N GLY A 251 -16.41 -10.75 9.29
CA GLY A 251 -17.68 -11.47 9.20
C GLY A 251 -18.81 -10.61 8.63
N ASP A 252 -20.04 -11.12 8.70
CA ASP A 252 -21.20 -10.41 8.15
C ASP A 252 -21.77 -9.35 9.08
N HIS A 253 -22.04 -9.70 10.33
CA HIS A 253 -22.50 -8.82 11.40
C HIS A 253 -22.56 -9.54 12.76
N ILE A 254 -22.82 -8.78 13.82
CA ILE A 254 -23.31 -9.30 15.09
C ILE A 254 -24.83 -9.25 15.10
N SER A 255 -25.46 -10.43 15.09
CA SER A 255 -26.92 -10.55 15.19
C SER A 255 -27.38 -10.39 16.64
N LYS A 256 -28.48 -9.66 16.82
CA LYS A 256 -29.17 -9.52 18.10
C LYS A 256 -30.37 -10.46 18.12
N THR A 257 -30.33 -11.45 19.00
CA THR A 257 -31.38 -12.49 19.13
C THR A 257 -31.89 -12.55 20.56
N GLU A 258 -33.03 -13.20 20.78
CA GLU A 258 -33.55 -13.47 22.12
C GLU A 258 -33.47 -14.96 22.40
N GLU A 259 -32.87 -15.34 23.52
CA GLU A 259 -32.80 -16.72 24.00
C GLU A 259 -33.23 -16.77 25.46
N ASN A 260 -34.20 -17.62 25.78
CA ASN A 260 -34.72 -17.80 27.14
C ASN A 260 -35.15 -16.47 27.83
N GLY A 261 -35.69 -15.51 27.06
CA GLY A 261 -36.11 -14.20 27.58
C GLY A 261 -34.98 -13.20 27.79
N HIS A 262 -33.77 -13.49 27.31
CA HIS A 262 -32.60 -12.61 27.40
C HIS A 262 -32.08 -12.24 26.01
N GLY A 263 -31.65 -10.98 25.84
CA GLY A 263 -30.96 -10.54 24.64
C GLY A 263 -29.58 -11.17 24.53
N VAL A 264 -29.28 -11.75 23.38
CA VAL A 264 -28.02 -12.44 23.09
C VAL A 264 -27.44 -11.93 21.78
N ASN A 265 -26.18 -11.48 21.85
CA ASN A 265 -25.36 -11.16 20.68
C ASN A 265 -24.75 -12.45 20.11
N LYS A 266 -24.82 -12.63 18.79
CA LYS A 266 -24.21 -13.77 18.10
C LYS A 266 -23.45 -13.35 16.85
N TYR A 267 -22.23 -13.85 16.74
CA TYR A 267 -21.41 -13.70 15.55
C TYR A 267 -21.96 -14.45 14.34
N VAL A 268 -21.91 -13.82 13.17
CA VAL A 268 -22.30 -14.38 11.87
C VAL A 268 -21.13 -14.27 10.90
N GLU A 269 -20.53 -15.40 10.51
CA GLU A 269 -19.32 -15.45 9.66
C GLU A 269 -19.53 -14.88 8.25
N GLY A 270 -20.64 -15.19 7.59
CA GLY A 270 -20.97 -14.79 6.20
C GLY A 270 -19.78 -14.61 5.23
N GLU A 271 -19.78 -13.53 4.44
CA GLU A 271 -18.67 -13.22 3.53
C GLU A 271 -17.43 -12.73 4.30
N ALA A 272 -16.24 -13.06 3.78
CA ALA A 272 -14.96 -12.60 4.34
C ALA A 272 -14.75 -11.09 4.13
N LYS A 273 -15.44 -10.28 4.94
CA LYS A 273 -15.43 -8.82 4.91
C LYS A 273 -15.21 -8.24 6.31
N PHE A 274 -14.80 -6.98 6.35
CA PHE A 274 -14.72 -6.22 7.60
C PHE A 274 -16.10 -5.79 8.09
N ASP A 275 -16.27 -5.84 9.41
CA ASP A 275 -17.34 -5.21 10.17
C ASP A 275 -16.75 -4.73 11.52
N PHE A 276 -17.59 -4.19 12.39
CA PHE A 276 -17.24 -3.75 13.73
C PHE A 276 -18.16 -4.35 14.79
N CYS A 277 -17.56 -4.68 15.92
CA CYS A 277 -18.29 -4.99 17.15
C CYS A 277 -17.96 -3.92 18.21
N ASN A 278 -18.97 -3.52 19.00
CA ASN A 278 -18.76 -2.55 20.07
C ASN A 278 -18.40 -3.21 21.41
N ASN A 279 -17.86 -2.40 22.32
CA ASN A 279 -17.69 -2.76 23.73
C ASN A 279 -18.78 -2.17 24.64
N ASN A 280 -19.97 -1.88 24.13
CA ASN A 280 -20.98 -1.13 24.87
C ASN A 280 -21.44 -1.87 26.13
N THR A 281 -20.83 -1.54 27.27
CA THR A 281 -21.15 -2.13 28.56
C THR A 281 -22.39 -1.52 29.21
N LYS A 282 -23.01 -0.51 28.58
CA LYS A 282 -24.22 0.16 29.08
C LYS A 282 -25.51 -0.37 28.47
N ASP A 283 -25.42 -1.24 27.45
CA ASP A 283 -26.59 -1.94 26.91
C ASP A 283 -27.00 -3.04 27.91
N GLU A 284 -28.08 -2.79 28.65
CA GLU A 284 -28.61 -3.74 29.65
C GLU A 284 -29.39 -4.91 29.04
N VAL A 285 -29.71 -4.84 27.74
CA VAL A 285 -30.52 -5.87 27.06
C VAL A 285 -29.63 -6.91 26.39
N TYR A 286 -28.67 -6.47 25.58
CA TYR A 286 -27.79 -7.36 24.80
C TYR A 286 -26.35 -7.39 25.30
N GLY A 287 -25.92 -6.38 26.06
CA GLY A 287 -24.53 -6.26 26.51
C GLY A 287 -23.54 -5.98 25.36
N PRO A 288 -22.22 -6.11 25.63
CA PRO A 288 -21.18 -5.84 24.65
C PRO A 288 -21.16 -6.89 23.52
N GLU A 289 -20.81 -6.45 22.32
CA GLU A 289 -20.73 -7.32 21.14
C GLU A 289 -19.37 -8.02 21.02
N LEU A 290 -18.30 -7.39 21.52
CA LEU A 290 -16.93 -7.89 21.43
C LEU A 290 -16.76 -9.34 21.94
N PRO A 291 -17.35 -9.76 23.10
CA PRO A 291 -17.25 -11.15 23.54
C PRO A 291 -17.90 -12.14 22.56
N ALA A 292 -19.00 -11.75 21.89
CA ALA A 292 -19.69 -12.60 20.93
C ALA A 292 -18.90 -12.76 19.63
N ALA A 293 -18.16 -11.72 19.20
CA ALA A 293 -17.26 -11.80 18.05
C ALA A 293 -16.08 -12.76 18.29
N GLY A 294 -15.62 -12.89 19.54
CA GLY A 294 -14.56 -13.84 19.91
C GLY A 294 -13.27 -13.63 19.12
N ASP A 295 -12.76 -14.68 18.48
CA ASP A 295 -11.53 -14.62 17.68
C ASP A 295 -11.73 -13.87 16.35
N ALA A 296 -12.97 -13.65 15.89
CA ALA A 296 -13.24 -12.88 14.68
C ALA A 296 -12.90 -11.39 14.83
N ALA A 297 -12.83 -10.88 16.06
CA ALA A 297 -12.37 -9.53 16.38
C ALA A 297 -10.85 -9.42 16.59
N LYS A 298 -10.11 -10.54 16.48
CA LYS A 298 -8.67 -10.59 16.78
C LYS A 298 -7.86 -10.77 15.51
N TRP A 299 -6.70 -10.13 15.48
CA TRP A 299 -5.85 -10.05 14.29
C TRP A 299 -4.41 -10.41 14.64
N PHE A 300 -3.79 -11.24 13.80
CA PHE A 300 -2.38 -11.52 13.84
C PHE A 300 -1.63 -10.56 12.91
N LEU A 301 -0.48 -10.10 13.38
CA LEU A 301 0.47 -9.31 12.60
C LEU A 301 1.65 -10.23 12.23
N GLU A 302 1.60 -10.81 11.04
CA GLU A 302 2.62 -11.74 10.58
C GLU A 302 3.67 -10.97 9.76
N PRO A 303 4.93 -10.88 10.21
CA PRO A 303 5.96 -10.15 9.48
C PRO A 303 6.21 -10.80 8.11
N VAL A 304 6.41 -9.99 7.07
CA VAL A 304 6.84 -10.49 5.76
C VAL A 304 8.35 -10.68 5.77
N THR A 305 8.81 -11.93 5.78
CA THR A 305 10.23 -12.28 5.89
C THR A 305 10.70 -13.03 4.64
N ASN A 306 11.93 -13.55 4.63
CA ASN A 306 12.40 -14.46 3.59
C ASN A 306 12.12 -15.94 3.94
N GLU A 307 11.46 -16.24 5.05
CA GLU A 307 11.16 -17.60 5.47
C GLU A 307 10.07 -18.25 4.60
N ALA A 308 10.10 -19.58 4.51
CA ALA A 308 9.22 -20.34 3.62
C ALA A 308 7.71 -20.12 3.89
N ALA A 309 7.33 -19.81 5.13
CA ALA A 309 5.94 -19.54 5.50
C ALA A 309 5.50 -18.09 5.20
N HIS A 310 6.43 -17.13 5.26
CA HIS A 310 6.11 -15.70 5.33
C HIS A 310 6.67 -14.88 4.17
N TYR A 311 7.21 -15.52 3.13
CA TYR A 311 7.75 -14.81 1.97
C TYR A 311 6.70 -14.07 1.15
N PHE A 312 7.10 -12.98 0.52
CA PHE A 312 6.44 -12.43 -0.66
C PHE A 312 7.27 -12.81 -1.90
N GLY A 313 6.60 -13.14 -3.00
CA GLY A 313 7.29 -13.55 -4.22
C GLY A 313 6.44 -13.38 -5.47
N VAL A 314 7.06 -13.58 -6.63
CA VAL A 314 6.38 -13.50 -7.93
C VAL A 314 6.25 -14.86 -8.59
N ALA A 315 5.12 -15.10 -9.24
CA ALA A 315 4.88 -16.31 -10.02
C ALA A 315 4.69 -15.93 -11.50
N PRO A 316 5.77 -15.91 -12.31
CA PRO A 316 5.65 -15.80 -13.76
C PRO A 316 4.75 -16.90 -14.34
N ALA A 317 3.96 -16.57 -15.36
CA ALA A 317 3.18 -17.59 -16.07
C ALA A 317 4.11 -18.45 -16.96
N GLU A 318 3.82 -19.74 -17.11
CA GLU A 318 4.63 -20.67 -17.92
C GLU A 318 4.87 -20.17 -19.35
N LYS A 319 3.86 -19.53 -19.95
CA LYS A 319 3.96 -18.94 -21.28
C LYS A 319 4.99 -17.82 -21.40
N MET A 320 5.42 -17.21 -20.30
CA MET A 320 6.36 -16.08 -20.27
C MET A 320 7.82 -16.55 -20.24
N LYS A 321 8.09 -17.73 -20.80
CA LYS A 321 9.44 -18.27 -20.93
C LYS A 321 10.17 -17.59 -22.09
N GLY A 322 11.32 -17.00 -21.80
CA GLY A 322 12.22 -16.43 -22.80
C GLY A 322 12.99 -17.49 -23.57
N LYS A 323 13.69 -17.08 -24.63
CA LYS A 323 14.54 -17.98 -25.42
C LYS A 323 15.76 -18.48 -24.64
N ASN A 324 16.22 -17.71 -23.65
CA ASN A 324 17.27 -18.08 -22.71
C ASN A 324 16.82 -19.13 -21.66
N GLY A 325 15.57 -19.61 -21.73
CA GLY A 325 15.03 -20.62 -20.81
C GLY A 325 14.56 -20.06 -19.47
N LYS A 326 14.76 -18.76 -19.20
CA LYS A 326 14.27 -18.07 -17.99
C LYS A 326 12.81 -17.66 -18.14
N TYR A 327 12.17 -17.35 -17.02
CA TYR A 327 10.79 -16.90 -16.95
C TYR A 327 10.70 -15.42 -16.63
N PHE A 328 9.74 -14.71 -17.20
CA PHE A 328 9.64 -13.27 -17.03
C PHE A 328 8.28 -12.80 -16.51
N THR A 329 8.31 -11.77 -15.68
CA THR A 329 7.10 -11.07 -15.25
C THR A 329 7.36 -9.57 -15.10
N SER A 330 6.31 -8.78 -14.90
CA SER A 330 6.46 -7.37 -14.53
C SER A 330 5.81 -7.10 -13.19
N LEU A 331 6.36 -6.14 -12.46
CA LEU A 331 5.94 -5.80 -11.10
C LEU A 331 6.02 -4.30 -10.84
N TYR A 332 5.10 -3.80 -10.03
CA TYR A 332 5.08 -2.45 -9.49
C TYR A 332 4.48 -2.46 -8.08
N THR A 333 5.24 -2.00 -7.09
CA THR A 333 4.85 -2.00 -5.66
C THR A 333 5.09 -0.64 -5.03
N ASP A 334 4.42 -0.36 -3.92
CA ASP A 334 4.56 0.88 -3.16
C ASP A 334 5.59 0.80 -2.04
N PHE A 335 6.19 -0.38 -1.84
CA PHE A 335 7.28 -0.66 -0.91
C PHE A 335 8.57 -1.04 -1.65
N PRO A 336 9.75 -0.71 -1.08
CA PRO A 336 11.04 -1.17 -1.60
C PRO A 336 11.21 -2.67 -1.36
N MET A 337 11.93 -3.33 -2.26
CA MET A 337 12.09 -4.78 -2.19
C MET A 337 13.54 -5.20 -2.43
N LYS A 338 14.06 -6.04 -1.54
CA LYS A 338 15.34 -6.75 -1.74
C LYS A 338 15.10 -8.03 -2.52
N ILE A 339 15.91 -8.28 -3.55
CA ILE A 339 15.89 -9.53 -4.30
C ILE A 339 16.55 -10.64 -3.44
N VAL A 340 15.80 -11.68 -3.09
CA VAL A 340 16.28 -12.77 -2.22
C VAL A 340 16.86 -13.93 -3.03
N ASP A 341 16.13 -14.36 -4.06
CA ASP A 341 16.53 -15.49 -4.91
C ASP A 341 17.28 -15.03 -6.16
N ASN A 342 17.69 -15.97 -7.01
CA ASN A 342 18.42 -15.65 -8.24
C ASN A 342 17.48 -15.01 -9.27
N MET A 343 17.32 -13.70 -9.20
CA MET A 343 16.53 -12.91 -10.15
C MET A 343 17.30 -11.66 -10.54
N ASN A 344 17.01 -11.18 -11.75
CA ASN A 344 17.49 -9.89 -12.24
C ASN A 344 16.29 -8.98 -12.49
N ALA A 345 16.43 -7.71 -12.13
CA ALA A 345 15.44 -6.69 -12.40
C ALA A 345 15.93 -5.67 -13.41
N TYR A 346 15.04 -5.30 -14.32
CA TYR A 346 15.33 -4.42 -15.43
C TYR A 346 14.31 -3.28 -15.49
N ILE A 347 14.81 -2.09 -15.80
CA ILE A 347 13.99 -0.96 -16.24
C ILE A 347 14.03 -0.87 -17.77
N VAL A 348 13.13 -0.07 -18.35
CA VAL A 348 13.23 0.32 -19.76
C VAL A 348 13.60 1.79 -19.81
N GLU A 349 14.72 2.13 -20.45
CA GLU A 349 15.21 3.51 -20.55
C GLU A 349 14.63 4.26 -21.76
N SER A 350 14.39 3.55 -22.87
CA SER A 350 13.87 4.15 -24.10
C SER A 350 13.29 3.09 -25.05
N ILE A 351 12.72 3.56 -26.17
CA ILE A 351 12.40 2.72 -27.33
C ILE A 351 13.39 3.08 -28.44
N GLY A 352 14.10 2.08 -28.97
CA GLY A 352 15.02 2.30 -30.08
C GLY A 352 14.32 2.84 -31.31
N THR A 353 14.95 3.78 -32.01
CA THR A 353 14.35 4.53 -33.12
C THR A 353 14.99 4.23 -34.49
N THR A 354 16.17 3.60 -34.50
CA THR A 354 16.99 3.38 -35.69
C THR A 354 17.53 1.95 -35.77
N GLY A 355 17.92 1.53 -36.96
CA GLY A 355 18.62 0.25 -37.20
C GLY A 355 17.90 -0.99 -36.69
N ALA A 356 18.67 -1.96 -36.20
CA ALA A 356 18.18 -3.23 -35.67
C ALA A 356 17.35 -3.07 -34.38
N GLN A 357 17.60 -1.99 -33.63
CA GLN A 357 16.95 -1.61 -32.36
C GLN A 357 15.63 -0.86 -32.56
N LYS A 358 15.26 -0.47 -33.80
CA LYS A 358 14.02 0.26 -34.06
C LYS A 358 12.80 -0.53 -33.59
N GLY A 359 12.05 0.06 -32.65
CA GLY A 359 10.88 -0.55 -32.03
C GLY A 359 11.20 -1.53 -30.90
N TYR A 360 12.44 -1.54 -30.39
CA TYR A 360 12.82 -2.38 -29.25
C TYR A 360 12.98 -1.58 -27.97
N ALA A 361 12.39 -2.05 -26.88
CA ALA A 361 12.55 -1.51 -25.55
C ALA A 361 13.98 -1.75 -25.08
N GLN A 362 14.69 -0.65 -24.83
CA GLN A 362 16.06 -0.64 -24.37
C GLN A 362 16.08 -0.89 -22.86
N CYS A 363 16.42 -2.12 -22.48
CA CYS A 363 16.41 -2.53 -21.08
C CYS A 363 17.77 -2.32 -20.43
N LYS A 364 17.75 -2.00 -19.13
CA LYS A 364 18.95 -1.90 -18.32
C LYS A 364 18.75 -2.69 -17.03
N LYS A 365 19.69 -3.59 -16.74
CA LYS A 365 19.76 -4.29 -15.45
C LYS A 365 20.03 -3.27 -14.36
N VAL A 366 19.19 -3.24 -13.33
CA VAL A 366 19.29 -2.29 -12.22
C VAL A 366 19.50 -2.96 -10.87
N ALA A 367 19.19 -4.25 -10.75
CA ALA A 367 19.35 -5.00 -9.54
C ALA A 367 19.47 -6.50 -9.84
N SER A 368 20.24 -7.19 -9.02
CA SER A 368 20.36 -8.64 -8.97
C SER A 368 20.16 -9.13 -7.52
N LYS A 369 20.36 -10.43 -7.27
CA LYS A 369 20.26 -11.01 -5.93
C LYS A 369 21.05 -10.21 -4.89
N GLY A 370 20.38 -9.81 -3.81
CA GLY A 370 20.96 -9.03 -2.72
C GLY A 370 20.72 -7.53 -2.83
N ASP A 371 20.43 -7.02 -4.03
CA ASP A 371 20.17 -5.60 -4.26
C ASP A 371 18.74 -5.21 -3.87
N VAL A 372 18.56 -3.92 -3.57
CA VAL A 372 17.27 -3.31 -3.24
C VAL A 372 16.75 -2.51 -4.43
N ILE A 373 15.50 -2.76 -4.79
CA ILE A 373 14.74 -1.96 -5.76
C ILE A 373 13.90 -0.95 -4.97
N PRO A 374 14.08 0.36 -5.20
CA PRO A 374 13.29 1.39 -4.53
C PRO A 374 11.79 1.26 -4.79
N ALA A 375 10.98 1.67 -3.81
CA ALA A 375 9.53 1.76 -3.94
C ALA A 375 9.11 2.58 -5.17
N GLY A 376 7.98 2.22 -5.79
CA GLY A 376 7.47 2.98 -6.93
C GLY A 376 8.33 2.87 -8.20
N THR A 377 9.19 1.84 -8.30
CA THR A 377 9.95 1.55 -9.52
C THR A 377 9.27 0.41 -10.30
N PRO A 378 8.62 0.67 -11.46
CA PRO A 378 8.08 -0.40 -12.29
C PRO A 378 9.20 -1.16 -12.99
N ILE A 379 9.18 -2.49 -12.92
CA ILE A 379 10.29 -3.34 -13.41
C ILE A 379 9.78 -4.52 -14.23
N VAL A 380 10.69 -5.08 -15.03
CA VAL A 380 10.62 -6.44 -15.55
C VAL A 380 11.56 -7.32 -14.71
N LEU A 381 11.06 -8.47 -14.27
CA LEU A 381 11.82 -9.46 -13.52
C LEU A 381 12.10 -10.67 -14.41
N GLU A 382 13.34 -11.12 -14.37
CA GLU A 382 13.81 -12.40 -14.90
C GLU A 382 13.98 -13.39 -13.75
N CYS A 383 13.40 -14.57 -13.90
CA CYS A 383 13.21 -15.57 -12.85
C CYS A 383 13.68 -16.95 -13.33
N GLU A 384 14.19 -17.76 -12.41
CA GLU A 384 14.59 -19.16 -12.69
C GLU A 384 13.39 -20.11 -12.82
N SER A 385 12.26 -19.77 -12.21
CA SER A 385 11.11 -20.67 -12.05
C SER A 385 9.80 -19.91 -12.15
N THR A 386 8.69 -20.64 -12.30
CA THR A 386 7.33 -20.12 -12.17
C THR A 386 6.83 -20.11 -10.72
N GLN A 387 7.56 -20.74 -9.80
CA GLN A 387 7.16 -20.90 -8.40
C GLN A 387 7.56 -19.68 -7.55
N SER A 388 6.60 -19.11 -6.81
CA SER A 388 6.84 -17.90 -6.02
C SER A 388 7.82 -18.09 -4.86
N ASN A 389 7.92 -19.30 -4.30
CA ASN A 389 8.87 -19.64 -3.24
C ASN A 389 10.33 -19.71 -3.71
N ALA A 390 10.57 -19.74 -5.02
CA ALA A 390 11.89 -19.65 -5.65
C ALA A 390 12.18 -18.28 -6.28
N ASN A 391 11.23 -17.33 -6.15
CA ASN A 391 11.28 -15.99 -6.72
C ASN A 391 10.93 -14.95 -5.64
N ARG A 392 11.58 -15.04 -4.48
CA ARG A 392 11.22 -14.24 -3.30
C ARG A 392 11.78 -12.82 -3.38
N LEU A 393 10.96 -11.90 -2.87
CA LEU A 393 11.24 -10.48 -2.73
C LEU A 393 10.91 -10.09 -1.28
N LEU A 394 11.86 -9.47 -0.60
CA LEU A 394 11.72 -9.07 0.80
C LEU A 394 11.43 -7.56 0.88
N PRO A 395 10.26 -7.13 1.37
CA PRO A 395 10.02 -5.74 1.70
C PRO A 395 11.04 -5.26 2.74
N VAL A 396 11.66 -4.10 2.50
CA VAL A 396 12.68 -3.53 3.39
C VAL A 396 12.43 -2.05 3.62
N ALA A 397 12.89 -1.54 4.77
CA ALA A 397 12.94 -0.11 5.02
C ALA A 397 14.03 0.51 4.13
N ASP A 398 13.61 1.23 3.10
CA ASP A 398 14.48 2.00 2.21
C ASP A 398 13.69 3.22 1.71
N ALA A 399 14.33 4.39 1.73
CA ALA A 399 13.71 5.67 1.35
C ALA A 399 14.30 6.24 0.05
N SER A 400 15.07 5.44 -0.69
CA SER A 400 15.64 5.87 -1.96
C SER A 400 14.52 6.23 -2.93
N PRO A 401 14.68 7.29 -3.73
CA PRO A 401 13.69 7.63 -4.74
C PRO A 401 13.60 6.54 -5.81
N ALA A 402 12.45 6.46 -6.48
CA ALA A 402 12.28 5.61 -7.65
C ALA A 402 13.34 5.90 -8.71
N LEU A 403 13.82 4.86 -9.39
CA LEU A 403 14.91 4.99 -10.35
C LEU A 403 14.55 5.94 -11.51
N ALA A 404 15.43 6.90 -11.78
CA ALA A 404 15.31 7.83 -12.90
C ALA A 404 15.46 7.12 -14.25
N ASN A 405 15.11 7.82 -15.34
CA ASN A 405 15.19 7.35 -16.73
C ASN A 405 14.34 6.12 -17.06
N ASN A 406 13.47 5.66 -16.16
CA ASN A 406 12.56 4.56 -16.44
C ASN A 406 11.28 5.05 -17.15
N ILE A 407 11.05 4.59 -18.38
CA ILE A 407 9.85 4.91 -19.15
C ILE A 407 8.68 3.96 -18.84
N LEU A 408 8.90 2.90 -18.07
CA LEU A 408 7.83 2.07 -17.55
C LEU A 408 6.93 2.89 -16.61
N LYS A 409 5.66 2.50 -16.59
CA LYS A 409 4.62 3.01 -15.71
C LYS A 409 3.97 1.86 -15.00
N GLY A 410 3.33 2.17 -13.88
CA GLY A 410 2.57 1.22 -13.09
C GLY A 410 1.39 1.93 -12.43
N VAL A 411 0.36 1.16 -12.13
CA VAL A 411 -0.78 1.57 -11.31
C VAL A 411 -0.91 0.56 -10.18
N PHE A 412 -1.32 0.99 -9.00
CA PHE A 412 -1.47 0.09 -7.84
C PHE A 412 -2.76 -0.73 -7.95
N PHE A 413 -3.84 -0.10 -8.41
CA PHE A 413 -5.15 -0.72 -8.55
C PHE A 413 -5.49 -0.97 -10.03
N ASP A 414 -6.51 -1.79 -10.24
CA ASP A 414 -7.09 -1.97 -11.57
C ASP A 414 -7.67 -0.65 -12.07
N GLU A 415 -7.25 -0.22 -13.27
CA GLU A 415 -7.62 1.08 -13.84
C GLU A 415 -8.22 0.90 -15.23
N PRO A 416 -9.31 1.62 -15.58
CA PRO A 416 -9.82 1.64 -16.95
C PRO A 416 -8.73 2.09 -17.92
N LYS A 417 -8.47 1.34 -18.98
CA LYS A 417 -7.47 1.69 -20.01
C LYS A 417 -7.69 3.11 -20.56
N ALA A 418 -8.95 3.52 -20.69
CA ALA A 418 -9.32 4.85 -21.17
C ALA A 418 -8.88 5.99 -20.24
N SER A 419 -8.73 5.75 -18.92
CA SER A 419 -8.21 6.78 -17.99
C SER A 419 -6.71 7.02 -18.17
N LEU A 420 -5.98 6.03 -18.73
CA LEU A 420 -4.54 6.07 -18.94
C LEU A 420 -4.14 6.52 -20.35
N GLU A 421 -4.94 6.18 -21.37
CA GLU A 421 -4.70 6.54 -22.77
C GLU A 421 -5.13 7.98 -23.08
N VAL A 422 -4.50 8.93 -22.40
CA VAL A 422 -4.69 10.38 -22.61
C VAL A 422 -3.64 10.96 -23.55
N SER A 423 -3.94 12.11 -24.16
CA SER A 423 -2.97 12.89 -24.96
C SER A 423 -2.31 12.12 -26.12
N GLY A 424 -3.07 11.25 -26.80
CA GLY A 424 -2.57 10.50 -27.96
C GLY A 424 -1.61 9.35 -27.63
N LYS A 425 -1.46 9.02 -26.34
CA LYS A 425 -0.68 7.86 -25.90
C LYS A 425 -1.53 6.60 -25.79
N THR A 426 -0.87 5.47 -25.87
CA THR A 426 -1.49 4.15 -25.82
C THR A 426 -0.69 3.18 -24.97
N VAL A 427 -1.40 2.32 -24.26
CA VAL A 427 -0.81 1.35 -23.35
C VAL A 427 -0.20 0.18 -24.12
N ARG A 428 0.96 -0.28 -23.64
CA ARG A 428 1.57 -1.54 -24.03
C ARG A 428 1.85 -2.37 -22.79
N VAL A 429 1.33 -3.59 -22.73
CA VAL A 429 1.52 -4.49 -21.58
C VAL A 429 2.61 -5.50 -21.87
N PHE A 430 3.35 -5.88 -20.83
CA PHE A 430 4.36 -6.91 -20.94
C PHE A 430 3.70 -8.28 -21.22
N ASN A 431 4.08 -8.91 -22.32
CA ASN A 431 3.51 -10.19 -22.75
C ASN A 431 4.47 -10.91 -23.71
N ILE A 432 4.04 -12.04 -24.24
CA ILE A 432 4.73 -12.82 -25.25
C ILE A 432 3.93 -12.86 -26.57
N ASN A 433 4.59 -12.76 -27.72
CA ASN A 433 4.02 -13.05 -29.03
C ASN A 433 4.20 -14.54 -29.36
N PRO A 434 3.12 -15.34 -29.39
CA PRO A 434 3.22 -16.79 -29.60
C PRO A 434 3.62 -17.18 -31.03
N LYS A 435 3.69 -16.24 -31.98
CA LYS A 435 3.91 -16.51 -33.41
C LYS A 435 5.31 -16.15 -33.92
N ALA A 436 6.24 -15.73 -33.05
CA ALA A 436 7.52 -15.19 -33.51
C ALA A 436 8.58 -16.29 -33.74
N THR A 437 8.99 -16.50 -34.99
CA THR A 437 10.03 -17.48 -35.37
C THR A 437 11.45 -16.91 -35.44
N ALA A 438 11.66 -15.59 -35.40
CA ALA A 438 12.98 -14.99 -35.68
C ALA A 438 13.54 -14.00 -34.64
N ARG A 439 12.82 -13.58 -33.59
CA ARG A 439 13.35 -12.73 -32.49
C ARG A 439 12.70 -13.09 -31.14
N ASN A 440 13.22 -12.60 -30.02
CA ASN A 440 12.66 -12.86 -28.67
C ASN A 440 11.15 -12.56 -28.69
N PRO A 441 10.30 -13.52 -28.31
CA PRO A 441 8.87 -13.34 -28.36
C PRO A 441 8.36 -12.46 -27.21
N LEU A 442 9.18 -12.11 -26.21
CA LEU A 442 8.79 -11.22 -25.12
C LEU A 442 8.78 -9.75 -25.57
N GLY A 443 7.88 -8.95 -25.01
CA GLY A 443 7.74 -7.54 -25.40
C GLY A 443 6.60 -6.80 -24.74
N PHE A 444 6.52 -5.49 -25.00
CA PHE A 444 5.39 -4.67 -24.60
C PHE A 444 4.42 -4.54 -25.79
N TYR A 445 3.34 -5.30 -25.74
CA TYR A 445 2.37 -5.41 -26.83
C TYR A 445 1.13 -4.55 -26.60
N ARG A 446 0.49 -4.13 -27.71
CA ARG A 446 -0.81 -3.43 -27.67
C ARG A 446 -1.81 -4.23 -26.84
N TYR A 447 -2.38 -3.60 -25.84
CA TYR A 447 -3.39 -4.21 -25.00
C TYR A 447 -4.79 -4.00 -25.58
N LYS A 448 -5.53 -5.09 -25.76
CA LYS A 448 -6.90 -5.06 -26.32
C LYS A 448 -8.00 -5.09 -25.26
N GLY A 449 -7.66 -5.33 -23.99
CA GLY A 449 -8.62 -5.33 -22.90
C GLY A 449 -9.03 -3.92 -22.47
N ALA A 450 -10.08 -3.83 -21.66
CA ALA A 450 -10.61 -2.57 -21.15
C ALA A 450 -9.96 -2.09 -19.85
N THR A 451 -9.32 -2.98 -19.09
CA THR A 451 -8.81 -2.71 -17.73
C THR A 451 -7.34 -3.09 -17.63
N ILE A 452 -6.50 -2.14 -17.20
CA ILE A 452 -5.10 -2.39 -16.87
C ILE A 452 -5.04 -2.94 -15.46
N LYS A 453 -4.38 -4.09 -15.28
CA LYS A 453 -4.25 -4.72 -13.97
C LYS A 453 -3.27 -3.96 -13.09
N GLY A 454 -3.64 -3.81 -11.82
CA GLY A 454 -2.78 -3.26 -10.77
C GLY A 454 -1.47 -4.03 -10.61
N ASN A 455 -0.47 -3.37 -10.04
CA ASN A 455 0.85 -3.89 -9.71
C ASN A 455 1.67 -4.49 -10.87
N ARG A 456 1.33 -4.17 -12.11
CA ARG A 456 2.08 -4.58 -13.29
C ARG A 456 2.73 -3.37 -13.96
N ALA A 457 3.96 -3.56 -14.45
CA ALA A 457 4.60 -2.54 -15.27
C ALA A 457 4.08 -2.61 -16.72
N PHE A 458 3.88 -1.43 -17.32
CA PHE A 458 3.46 -1.23 -18.70
C PHE A 458 4.18 -0.02 -19.31
N LEU A 459 4.09 0.17 -20.62
CA LEU A 459 4.54 1.39 -21.28
C LEU A 459 3.34 2.24 -21.72
N LEU A 460 3.50 3.55 -21.65
CA LEU A 460 2.57 4.53 -22.19
C LEU A 460 3.29 5.38 -23.24
N ILE A 461 3.10 5.05 -24.52
CA ILE A 461 3.86 5.60 -25.65
C ILE A 461 2.92 6.18 -26.70
N ASP A 462 3.42 7.04 -27.60
CA ASP A 462 2.61 7.66 -28.64
C ASP A 462 1.95 6.62 -29.56
N ALA A 463 0.68 6.84 -29.92
CA ALA A 463 -0.12 5.91 -30.74
C ALA A 463 0.54 5.54 -32.07
N ASN A 464 1.26 6.50 -32.65
CA ASN A 464 1.92 6.39 -33.95
C ASN A 464 3.35 5.86 -33.89
N SER A 465 3.88 5.58 -32.69
CA SER A 465 5.22 4.98 -32.53
C SER A 465 5.28 3.58 -33.15
N SER A 466 6.42 3.25 -33.78
CA SER A 466 6.73 1.86 -34.16
C SER A 466 6.70 1.02 -32.87
N GLY A 467 6.01 -0.13 -32.87
CA GLY A 467 5.68 -0.86 -31.62
C GLY A 467 6.89 -1.14 -30.71
N ALA A 468 6.66 -1.28 -29.39
CA ALA A 468 7.68 -1.52 -28.36
C ALA A 468 7.87 -3.03 -28.07
N LYS A 469 8.49 -3.77 -29.00
CA LYS A 469 8.94 -5.15 -28.72
C LYS A 469 10.03 -5.09 -27.65
N LEU A 470 10.22 -6.10 -26.79
CA LEU A 470 11.44 -6.13 -25.97
C LEU A 470 12.57 -6.57 -26.87
N ASP A 471 13.74 -5.94 -26.72
CA ASP A 471 14.88 -6.37 -27.50
C ASP A 471 15.10 -7.87 -27.29
N GLY A 472 15.30 -8.54 -28.41
CA GLY A 472 15.62 -9.95 -28.41
C GLY A 472 17.09 -10.25 -28.32
N TYR A 473 17.90 -9.20 -28.14
CA TYR A 473 19.24 -9.35 -27.61
C TYR A 473 19.16 -9.73 -26.15
N ASP A 474 19.87 -10.80 -25.82
CA ASP A 474 19.99 -11.36 -24.48
C ASP A 474 20.09 -10.23 -23.44
N MET A 475 19.24 -10.32 -22.41
CA MET A 475 19.38 -9.52 -21.20
C MET A 475 20.71 -9.82 -20.46
N GLU A 476 21.53 -10.73 -21.02
CA GLU A 476 22.88 -11.13 -20.62
C GLU A 476 23.99 -10.78 -21.65
N GLU A 477 23.78 -9.97 -22.70
CA GLU A 477 24.92 -9.45 -23.48
C GLU A 477 25.69 -8.36 -22.70
N GLU A 478 26.31 -8.76 -21.59
CA GLU A 478 27.56 -8.15 -21.13
C GLU A 478 28.64 -8.46 -22.18
N GLY A 479 28.58 -7.75 -23.30
CA GLY A 479 29.73 -7.39 -24.13
C GLY A 479 30.74 -8.47 -24.50
N THR A 480 30.33 -9.67 -24.91
CA THR A 480 31.26 -10.54 -25.65
C THR A 480 31.32 -10.12 -27.12
N VAL A 481 32.09 -9.06 -27.38
CA VAL A 481 32.43 -8.58 -28.74
C VAL A 481 33.42 -9.56 -29.39
N ASN A 482 32.93 -10.74 -29.78
CA ASN A 482 33.74 -11.77 -30.45
C ASN A 482 33.37 -11.97 -31.93
N GLY A 483 32.51 -11.12 -32.50
CA GLY A 483 32.02 -11.22 -33.88
C GLY A 483 32.29 -9.97 -34.74
N ILE A 484 32.33 -10.14 -36.06
CA ILE A 484 32.23 -9.05 -37.03
C ILE A 484 30.75 -8.98 -37.44
N ASP A 485 30.04 -7.94 -37.03
CA ASP A 485 28.58 -7.84 -37.21
C ASP A 485 28.16 -7.39 -38.61
N GLU A 486 29.02 -6.67 -39.33
CA GLU A 486 28.71 -6.17 -40.66
C GLU A 486 29.98 -5.96 -41.50
N VAL A 487 29.93 -6.35 -42.79
CA VAL A 487 30.96 -6.04 -43.80
C VAL A 487 30.37 -5.02 -44.75
N THR A 488 30.85 -3.78 -44.70
CA THR A 488 30.46 -2.73 -45.65
C THR A 488 30.93 -3.10 -47.06
N THR A 489 30.06 -2.98 -48.07
CA THR A 489 30.37 -3.25 -49.49
C THR A 489 31.17 -2.14 -50.18
N THR A 490 31.50 -1.06 -49.44
CA THR A 490 32.31 0.04 -49.94
C THR A 490 33.72 -0.46 -50.23
N THR A 491 34.15 -0.36 -51.50
CA THR A 491 35.55 -0.61 -51.87
C THR A 491 36.41 0.43 -51.17
N VAL A 492 37.33 -0.02 -50.31
CA VAL A 492 38.34 0.84 -49.74
C VAL A 492 39.40 1.03 -50.82
N GLU A 493 39.64 2.28 -51.24
CA GLU A 493 40.81 2.57 -52.08
C GLU A 493 42.06 2.38 -51.23
N ILE A 494 42.89 1.42 -51.62
CA ILE A 494 44.13 1.09 -50.93
C ILE A 494 45.28 1.53 -51.84
N ASP A 495 46.24 2.28 -51.27
CA ASP A 495 47.46 2.68 -51.97
C ASP A 495 48.22 1.44 -52.48
N ALA A 496 48.83 1.52 -53.66
CA ALA A 496 49.62 0.44 -54.24
C ALA A 496 50.77 -0.03 -53.31
N ASN A 497 51.24 0.83 -52.40
CA ASN A 497 52.29 0.54 -51.42
C ASN A 497 51.77 0.27 -50.00
N ALA A 498 50.47 0.05 -49.82
CA ALA A 498 49.91 -0.17 -48.49
C ALA A 498 50.46 -1.45 -47.85
N VAL A 499 50.78 -1.36 -46.56
CA VAL A 499 51.30 -2.49 -45.77
C VAL A 499 50.13 -3.24 -45.14
N TYR A 500 50.10 -4.56 -45.35
CA TYR A 500 49.08 -5.45 -44.80
C TYR A 500 49.60 -6.16 -43.56
N TYR A 501 48.72 -6.33 -42.57
CA TYR A 501 48.98 -7.17 -41.41
C TYR A 501 47.90 -8.24 -41.28
N ASP A 502 48.27 -9.43 -40.81
CA ASP A 502 47.30 -10.44 -40.39
C ASP A 502 46.63 -10.05 -39.07
N LEU A 503 45.66 -10.86 -38.62
CA LEU A 503 44.92 -10.60 -37.37
C LEU A 503 45.79 -10.74 -36.11
N GLN A 504 47.00 -11.28 -36.24
CA GLN A 504 48.00 -11.39 -35.17
C GLN A 504 49.02 -10.24 -35.22
N GLY A 505 48.85 -9.26 -36.12
CA GLY A 505 49.72 -8.09 -36.23
C GLY A 505 51.05 -8.36 -36.94
N ARG A 506 51.19 -9.48 -37.65
CA ARG A 506 52.39 -9.78 -38.45
C ARG A 506 52.23 -9.18 -39.85
N ARG A 507 53.29 -8.58 -40.37
CA ARG A 507 53.30 -8.01 -41.73
C ARG A 507 53.18 -9.13 -42.77
N VAL A 508 52.35 -8.90 -43.78
CA VAL A 508 52.11 -9.81 -44.91
C VAL A 508 52.45 -9.08 -46.20
N ASP A 509 53.45 -9.57 -46.94
CA ASP A 509 53.91 -8.91 -48.17
C ASP A 509 53.05 -9.24 -49.40
N HIS A 510 52.40 -10.40 -49.41
CA HIS A 510 51.52 -10.84 -50.50
C HIS A 510 50.19 -11.36 -49.95
N PRO A 511 49.23 -10.47 -49.65
CA PRO A 511 47.96 -10.89 -49.10
C PRO A 511 47.14 -11.63 -50.17
N VAL A 512 46.70 -12.84 -49.83
CA VAL A 512 45.76 -13.65 -50.64
C VAL A 512 44.33 -13.41 -50.14
N ARG A 513 43.40 -14.33 -50.41
CA ARG A 513 42.03 -14.26 -49.87
C ARG A 513 42.02 -14.36 -48.34
N GLY A 514 41.40 -13.41 -47.67
CA GLY A 514 41.34 -13.40 -46.20
C GLY A 514 41.04 -12.03 -45.60
N ILE A 515 41.06 -11.96 -44.26
CA ILE A 515 40.86 -10.74 -43.48
C ILE A 515 42.23 -10.19 -43.08
N TYR A 516 42.48 -8.92 -43.38
CA TYR A 516 43.72 -8.23 -43.08
C TYR A 516 43.45 -6.88 -42.42
N ILE A 517 44.49 -6.30 -41.82
CA ILE A 517 44.48 -4.94 -41.29
C ILE A 517 45.35 -4.07 -42.21
N VAL A 518 44.76 -2.98 -42.73
CA VAL A 518 45.44 -1.97 -43.55
C VAL A 518 45.01 -0.60 -43.07
N ASN A 519 45.97 0.29 -42.80
CA ASN A 519 45.70 1.65 -42.29
C ASN A 519 44.77 1.67 -41.06
N GLY A 520 44.93 0.69 -40.16
CA GLY A 520 44.12 0.56 -38.94
C GLY A 520 42.69 0.04 -39.15
N LYS A 521 42.31 -0.35 -40.36
CA LYS A 521 40.99 -0.89 -40.70
C LYS A 521 41.07 -2.36 -41.09
N LYS A 522 40.09 -3.16 -40.67
CA LYS A 522 39.92 -4.54 -41.13
C LYS A 522 39.34 -4.52 -42.55
N VAL A 523 40.01 -5.16 -43.49
CA VAL A 523 39.59 -5.28 -44.89
C VAL A 523 39.53 -6.76 -45.29
N ILE A 524 38.64 -7.07 -46.22
CA ILE A 524 38.52 -8.43 -46.79
C ILE A 524 39.07 -8.41 -48.20
N ILE A 525 40.10 -9.21 -48.44
CA ILE A 525 40.60 -9.49 -49.79
C ILE A 525 39.85 -10.73 -50.30
N LYS A 526 39.16 -10.57 -51.43
CA LYS A 526 38.27 -11.58 -52.04
C LYS A 526 38.95 -12.38 -53.14
#